data_AF-A0A9E5YV07-F1
#
_entry.id   AF-A0A9E5YV07-F1
#
_cell.length_a   1.000
_cell.length_b   1.000
_cell.length_c   1.000
_cell.angle_alpha   90.00
_cell.angle_beta   90.00
_cell.angle_gamma   90.00
#
_symmetry.space_group_name_H-M   'P 1'
#
loop_
_entity.id
_entity.type
_entity.pdbx_description
1 polymer ?
#
loop_
_entity_poly.entity_id
_entity_poly.type
_entity_poly.pdbx_seq_one_letter_code
_entity_poly.pdbx_strand_id
1 'polypeptide(L)' 'MKKDDRFPLPPGSTIGIMGGGQLGRMTALAAAPLGYRCHIFTPETDSPAEQVSA' A
#
# COMPACT_ATOMS: atom_id res chain seq x y z
N MET A 1 23.16 -5.57 -4.46
CA MET A 1 21.83 -5.00 -4.13
C MET A 1 22.09 -3.71 -3.36
N LYS A 2 22.02 -2.54 -4.02
CA LYS A 2 22.28 -1.26 -3.34
C LYS A 2 21.14 -1.03 -2.34
N LYS A 3 21.47 -0.88 -1.07
CA LYS A 3 20.53 -0.45 -0.05
C LYS A 3 20.39 1.06 -0.22
N ASP A 4 19.42 1.46 -1.01
CA ASP A 4 19.05 2.86 -1.12
C ASP A 4 18.38 3.26 0.20
N ASP A 5 19.15 3.80 1.15
CA ASP A 5 18.65 4.33 2.43
C ASP A 5 17.87 5.65 2.24
N ARG A 6 16.97 5.69 1.25
CA ARG A 6 16.14 6.87 0.88
C ARG A 6 14.95 7.02 1.82
N PHE A 7 15.25 7.22 3.10
CA PHE A 7 14.26 7.64 4.10
C PHE A 7 14.38 9.15 4.38
N PRO A 8 13.26 9.87 4.58
CA PRO A 8 11.88 9.38 4.42
C PRO A 8 11.53 9.15 2.94
N LEU A 9 10.65 8.18 2.67
CA LEU A 9 10.15 7.94 1.31
C LEU A 9 9.37 9.19 0.84
N PRO A 10 9.63 9.72 -0.36
CA PRO A 10 8.89 10.88 -0.84
C PRO A 10 7.45 10.50 -1.21
N PRO A 11 6.49 11.45 -1.15
CA PRO A 11 5.17 11.29 -1.75
C PRO A 11 5.27 10.82 -3.21
N GLY A 12 4.32 10.00 -3.66
CA GLY A 12 4.32 9.30 -4.94
C GLY A 12 4.97 7.91 -4.90
N SER A 13 5.71 7.60 -3.82
CA SER A 13 6.23 6.25 -3.57
C SER A 13 5.10 5.23 -3.41
N THR A 14 5.41 3.97 -3.70
CA THR A 14 4.45 2.86 -3.57
C THR A 14 4.73 2.03 -2.33
N ILE A 15 3.69 1.78 -1.53
CA ILE A 15 3.70 0.91 -0.36
C ILE A 15 3.08 -0.42 -0.75
N GLY A 16 3.84 -1.51 -0.63
CA GLY A 16 3.32 -2.87 -0.79
C GLY A 16 2.74 -3.38 0.53
N ILE A 17 1.49 -3.85 0.51
CA ILE A 17 0.77 -4.37 1.68
C ILE A 17 0.49 -5.85 1.43
N MET A 18 0.96 -6.73 2.33
CA MET A 18 0.62 -8.16 2.28
C MET A 18 -0.63 -8.43 3.13
N GLY A 19 -1.70 -8.90 2.49
CA GLY A 19 -2.99 -9.19 3.11
C GLY A 19 -4.10 -8.23 2.68
N GLY A 20 -5.20 -8.80 2.18
CA GLY A 20 -6.35 -8.08 1.61
C GLY A 20 -7.45 -7.66 2.59
N GLY A 21 -7.26 -7.87 3.90
CA GLY A 21 -8.30 -7.63 4.90
C GLY A 21 -8.58 -6.15 5.22
N GLN A 22 -9.46 -5.89 6.18
CA GLN A 22 -9.87 -4.55 6.60
C GLN A 22 -8.71 -3.66 7.04
N LEU A 23 -7.66 -4.23 7.64
CA LEU A 23 -6.48 -3.47 8.04
C LEU A 23 -5.70 -2.95 6.82
N GLY A 24 -5.51 -3.78 5.79
CA GLY A 24 -4.88 -3.35 4.54
C GLY A 24 -5.65 -2.21 3.88
N ARG A 25 -6.99 -2.29 3.89
CA ARG A 25 -7.88 -1.23 3.41
C ARG A 25 -7.67 0.07 4.18
N MET A 26 -7.69 0.01 5.52
CA MET A 26 -7.50 1.17 6.38
C MET A 26 -6.12 1.81 6.18
N THR A 27 -5.06 1.00 6.03
CA THR A 27 -3.71 1.47 5.76
C THR A 27 -3.62 2.17 4.40
N ALA A 28 -4.18 1.59 3.34
CA ALA A 28 -4.19 2.21 2.02
C ALA A 28 -4.96 3.54 2.01
N LEU A 29 -6.10 3.61 2.71
CA LEU A 29 -6.87 4.85 2.86
C LEU A 29 -6.11 5.93 3.63
N ALA A 30 -5.33 5.57 4.64
CA ALA A 30 -4.49 6.52 5.38
C ALA A 30 -3.27 6.99 4.57
N ALA A 31 -2.77 6.15 3.66
CA ALA A 31 -1.63 6.45 2.80
C ALA A 31 -1.98 7.40 1.64
N ALA A 32 -3.21 7.32 1.12
CA ALA A 32 -3.71 8.17 0.03
C ALA A 32 -3.60 9.69 0.28
N PRO A 33 -4.08 10.26 1.41
CA PRO A 33 -3.95 11.70 1.69
C PRO A 33 -2.50 12.15 1.92
N LEU A 34 -1.58 11.21 2.21
CA LEU A 34 -0.14 11.47 2.32
C LEU A 34 0.57 11.41 0.96
N GLY A 35 -0.17 11.13 -0.12
CA GLY A 35 0.33 11.08 -1.49
C GLY A 35 1.02 9.77 -1.86
N TYR A 36 0.86 8.69 -1.08
CA TYR A 36 1.40 7.38 -1.43
C TYR A 36 0.43 6.57 -2.28
N ARG A 37 1.00 5.67 -3.08
CA ARG A 37 0.25 4.63 -3.80
C ARG A 37 0.32 3.33 -3.03
N CYS A 38 -0.72 2.51 -3.05
CA CYS A 38 -0.73 1.23 -2.36
C CYS A 38 -1.00 0.09 -3.32
N HIS A 39 -0.19 -0.96 -3.22
CA HIS A 39 -0.40 -2.22 -3.92
C HIS A 39 -0.68 -3.33 -2.91
N ILE A 40 -1.78 -4.05 -3.09
CA ILE A 40 -2.22 -5.10 -2.18
C ILE A 40 -1.83 -6.46 -2.77
N PHE A 41 -1.02 -7.21 -2.03
CA PHE A 41 -0.70 -8.59 -2.36
C PHE A 41 -1.61 -9.51 -1.55
N THR A 42 -2.57 -10.14 -2.23
CA THR A 42 -3.55 -11.04 -1.63
C THR A 42 -3.92 -12.15 -2.60
N PRO A 43 -4.10 -13.41 -2.15
CA PRO A 43 -4.60 -14.49 -3.01
C PRO A 43 -6.13 -14.45 -3.21
N GLU A 44 -6.83 -13.67 -2.38
CA GLU A 44 -8.29 -13.57 -2.39
C GLU A 44 -8.74 -12.54 -3.42
N THR A 45 -9.62 -12.95 -4.33
CA THR A 45 -10.34 -12.06 -5.23
C THR A 45 -11.48 -11.37 -4.47
N ASP A 46 -11.66 -10.06 -4.65
CA ASP A 46 -12.68 -9.24 -3.96
C ASP A 46 -12.40 -9.01 -2.47
N SER A 47 -11.13 -8.88 -2.12
CA SER A 47 -10.75 -8.60 -0.72
C SER A 47 -11.01 -7.12 -0.35
N PRO A 48 -11.34 -6.80 0.92
CA PRO A 48 -11.63 -5.43 1.34
C PRO A 48 -10.58 -4.38 0.95
N ALA A 49 -9.30 -4.74 0.93
CA ALA A 49 -8.22 -3.83 0.58
C ALA A 49 -8.01 -3.67 -0.93
N GLU A 50 -8.44 -4.63 -1.74
CA GLU A 50 -8.29 -4.58 -3.21
C GLU A 50 -9.03 -3.38 -3.81
N GLN A 51 -10.19 -3.04 -3.26
CA GLN A 51 -11.04 -1.91 -3.66
C GLN A 51 -10.34 -0.53 -3.57
N VAL A 52 -9.26 -0.43 -2.80
CA VAL A 52 -8.52 0.83 -2.56
C VAL A 52 -7.08 0.77 -3.06
N SER A 53 -6.76 -0.27 -3.85
CA SER A 53 -5.44 -0.48 -4.46
C SER A 53 -5.37 0.11 -5.87
N ALA A 54 -4.16 0.48 -6.32
CA ALA A 54 -3.89 1.07 -7.65
C ALA A 54 -2.66 0.46 -8.33
#